data_AF-A0A5J4FVV6-F1
#
_entry.id   AF-A0A5J4FVV6-F1
#
_cell.length_a   1.000
_cell.length_b   1.000
_cell.length_c   1.000
_cell.angle_alpha   90.00
_cell.angle_beta   90.00
_cell.angle_gamma   90.00
#
_symmetry.space_group_name_H-M   'P 1'
#
loop_
_entity.id
_entity.type
_entity.pdbx_description
1 polymer ?
#
loop_
_entity_poly.entity_id
_entity_poly.type
_entity_poly.pdbx_seq_one_letter_code
_entity_poly.pdbx_strand_id
1 'polypeptide(L)'
;MSKSAEKLGEGSEVASEKDNNINGWLMLGFVFFTYLLLIVCFYKWWDVLLPQAASEHGSTIDTLMFISMTLIFVVGFFTLWLLSYFSFKYRGNSTNRALFFADNDKLEFIWTIIPVIVLAGLIIFGLFTWTDIMNVDTEDDPMVVELYAYQFDWRARYSGEDNTLGEANVRLIEGVNQLGVDASDPNAQDDVVVNELHLPVGRKILFKIRSQDVLHSAYMPHFRAQMNCVPGMITQFSFTPSITTEDMRMDDEVVAKVRKINNIRREKSKDLAAKGEEALEPYEFDYLLLCNKICGSNHYNMQMKIVVESQEDYDAWLATQPNIATALKK
;
A
#
# COMPACT_ATOMS: atom_id res chain seq x y z
N MET A 1 -16.47 59.87 -15.74
CA MET A 1 -15.70 60.33 -16.91
C MET A 1 -15.30 59.13 -17.75
N SER A 2 -15.85 59.05 -18.95
CA SER A 2 -15.54 58.04 -19.97
C SER A 2 -14.10 58.24 -20.45
N LYS A 3 -13.17 57.38 -20.03
CA LYS A 3 -11.90 57.23 -20.75
C LYS A 3 -12.15 56.30 -21.93
N SER A 4 -11.97 56.83 -23.12
CA SER A 4 -11.98 56.11 -24.39
C SER A 4 -11.05 54.89 -24.31
N ALA A 5 -11.50 53.75 -24.83
CA ALA A 5 -10.68 52.58 -25.05
C ALA A 5 -9.53 52.94 -26.01
N GLU A 6 -8.38 53.31 -25.44
CA GLU A 6 -7.11 53.34 -26.17
C GLU A 6 -6.88 51.92 -26.72
N LYS A 7 -6.79 51.80 -28.05
CA LYS A 7 -6.34 50.57 -28.69
C LYS A 7 -4.91 50.31 -28.22
N LEU A 8 -4.76 49.47 -27.20
CA LEU A 8 -3.48 48.95 -26.75
C LEU A 8 -2.77 48.35 -27.98
N GLY A 9 -1.61 48.90 -28.33
CA GLY A 9 -0.80 48.41 -29.44
C GLY A 9 -0.23 47.02 -29.16
N GLU A 10 0.09 46.27 -30.22
CA GLU A 10 0.83 45.00 -30.14
C GLU A 10 2.17 45.25 -29.43
N GLY A 11 2.24 44.96 -28.12
CA GLY A 11 3.40 45.25 -27.26
C GLY A 11 3.11 45.79 -25.86
N SER A 12 1.83 45.99 -25.48
CA SER A 12 1.47 46.37 -24.10
C SER A 12 1.62 45.20 -23.11
N GLU A 13 2.14 45.47 -21.90
CA GLU A 13 2.12 44.51 -20.76
C GLU A 13 0.71 44.27 -20.19
N VAL A 14 -0.30 45.02 -20.66
CA VAL A 14 -1.70 44.91 -20.23
C VAL A 14 -2.46 44.01 -21.19
N ALA A 15 -3.06 42.94 -20.66
CA ALA A 15 -3.85 41.99 -21.44
C ALA A 15 -5.03 42.66 -22.16
N SER A 16 -5.13 42.44 -23.47
CA SER A 16 -6.25 42.92 -24.28
C SER A 16 -7.49 42.04 -24.10
N GLU A 17 -8.66 42.51 -24.58
CA GLU A 17 -9.88 41.68 -24.59
C GLU A 17 -9.72 40.40 -25.41
N LYS A 18 -8.94 40.47 -26.50
CA LYS A 18 -8.62 39.31 -27.32
C LYS A 18 -7.84 38.28 -26.49
N ASP A 19 -6.84 38.73 -25.74
CA ASP A 19 -6.04 37.87 -24.86
C ASP A 19 -6.90 37.25 -23.77
N ASN A 20 -7.77 38.03 -23.12
CA ASN A 20 -8.70 37.53 -22.10
C ASN A 20 -9.68 36.50 -22.67
N ASN A 21 -10.20 36.71 -23.88
CA ASN A 21 -11.10 35.77 -24.53
C ASN A 21 -10.38 34.47 -24.91
N ILE A 22 -9.16 34.57 -25.45
CA ILE A 22 -8.31 33.40 -25.75
C ILE A 22 -8.03 32.62 -24.47
N ASN A 23 -7.53 33.28 -23.42
CA ASN A 23 -7.22 32.64 -22.14
C ASN A 23 -8.45 31.99 -21.50
N GLY A 24 -9.63 32.61 -21.58
CA GLY A 24 -10.87 32.02 -21.10
C GLY A 24 -11.19 30.69 -21.80
N TRP A 25 -11.10 30.64 -23.13
CA TRP A 25 -11.30 29.41 -23.89
C TRP A 25 -10.19 28.37 -23.63
N LEU A 26 -8.94 28.80 -23.48
CA LEU A 26 -7.84 27.92 -23.10
C LEU A 26 -8.05 27.29 -21.71
N MET A 27 -8.62 28.02 -20.75
CA MET A 27 -8.95 27.48 -19.42
C MET A 27 -10.03 26.39 -19.50
N LEU A 28 -11.02 26.54 -20.39
CA LEU A 28 -11.98 25.46 -20.67
C LEU A 28 -11.31 24.28 -21.38
N GLY A 29 -10.47 24.53 -22.39
CA GLY A 29 -9.70 23.50 -23.07
C GLY A 29 -8.82 22.72 -22.09
N PHE A 30 -8.17 23.41 -21.17
CA PHE A 30 -7.31 22.82 -20.14
C PHE A 30 -8.06 21.87 -19.21
N VAL A 31 -9.26 22.23 -18.73
CA VAL A 31 -10.04 21.34 -17.86
C VAL A 31 -10.52 20.10 -18.61
N PHE A 32 -11.00 20.24 -19.86
CA PHE A 32 -11.40 19.09 -20.66
C PHE A 32 -10.21 18.18 -20.99
N PHE A 33 -9.06 18.76 -21.34
CA PHE A 33 -7.82 18.01 -21.53
C PHE A 33 -7.42 17.26 -20.26
N THR A 34 -7.50 17.90 -19.10
CA THR A 34 -7.17 17.29 -17.81
C THR A 34 -8.11 16.12 -17.49
N TYR A 35 -9.42 16.26 -17.73
CA TYR A 35 -10.36 15.15 -17.55
C TYR A 35 -10.13 14.01 -18.53
N LEU A 36 -9.83 14.32 -19.80
CA LEU A 36 -9.48 13.31 -20.78
C LEU A 36 -8.22 12.54 -20.35
N LEU A 37 -7.19 13.26 -19.91
CA LEU A 37 -5.96 12.66 -19.41
C LEU A 37 -6.25 11.75 -18.21
N LEU A 38 -7.08 12.19 -17.27
CA LEU A 38 -7.50 11.40 -16.12
C LEU A 38 -8.19 10.09 -16.55
N ILE A 39 -9.15 10.17 -17.46
CA ILE A 39 -9.87 9.00 -18.00
C ILE A 39 -8.91 8.04 -18.68
N VAL A 40 -7.96 8.55 -19.48
CA VAL A 40 -6.93 7.74 -20.13
C VAL A 40 -6.01 7.07 -19.11
N CYS A 41 -5.60 7.77 -18.04
CA CYS A 41 -4.79 7.19 -16.99
C CYS A 41 -5.51 6.04 -16.29
N PHE A 42 -6.78 6.23 -15.90
CA PHE A 42 -7.58 5.15 -15.31
C PHE A 42 -7.74 3.98 -16.28
N TYR A 43 -8.13 4.24 -17.53
CA TYR A 43 -8.31 3.17 -18.50
C TYR A 43 -7.02 2.38 -18.76
N LYS A 44 -5.87 3.05 -18.83
CA LYS A 44 -4.58 2.40 -19.12
C LYS A 44 -3.97 1.66 -17.94
N TRP A 45 -4.20 2.14 -16.72
CA TRP A 45 -3.48 1.68 -15.54
C TRP A 45 -4.39 1.05 -14.48
N TRP A 46 -5.69 0.88 -14.75
CA TRP A 46 -6.61 0.24 -13.80
C TRP A 46 -6.13 -1.14 -13.34
N ASP A 47 -5.58 -1.92 -14.27
CA ASP A 47 -5.17 -3.30 -14.03
C ASP A 47 -3.87 -3.45 -13.22
N VAL A 48 -3.22 -2.35 -12.82
CA VAL A 48 -2.06 -2.37 -11.92
C VAL A 48 -2.44 -2.35 -10.44
N LEU A 49 -3.70 -2.07 -10.11
CA LEU A 49 -4.19 -2.14 -8.73
C LEU A 49 -4.06 -3.58 -8.21
N LEU A 50 -3.94 -3.75 -6.91
CA LEU A 50 -3.95 -5.07 -6.30
C LEU A 50 -5.34 -5.70 -6.45
N PRO A 51 -5.44 -7.05 -6.56
CA PRO A 51 -6.72 -7.74 -6.49
C PRO A 51 -7.33 -7.58 -5.09
N GLN A 52 -8.48 -8.22 -4.88
CA GLN A 52 -9.14 -8.30 -3.58
C GLN A 52 -8.15 -8.61 -2.44
N ALA A 53 -8.36 -7.98 -1.29
CA ALA A 53 -7.52 -8.21 -0.12
C ALA A 53 -7.71 -9.63 0.44
N ALA A 54 -6.59 -10.26 0.79
CA ALA A 54 -6.51 -11.61 1.36
C ALA A 54 -6.47 -11.60 2.90
N SER A 55 -6.92 -10.53 3.54
CA SER A 55 -7.13 -10.45 4.98
C SER A 55 -8.49 -9.83 5.29
N GLU A 56 -9.06 -10.20 6.44
CA GLU A 56 -10.32 -9.62 6.92
C GLU A 56 -10.22 -8.09 7.02
N HIS A 57 -9.12 -7.61 7.60
CA HIS A 57 -8.86 -6.19 7.83
C HIS A 57 -8.59 -5.42 6.53
N GLY A 58 -7.98 -6.07 5.55
CA GLY A 58 -7.66 -5.49 4.25
C GLY A 58 -8.90 -5.10 3.45
N SER A 59 -10.00 -5.85 3.55
CA SER A 59 -11.27 -5.47 2.89
C SER A 59 -11.85 -4.15 3.43
N THR A 60 -11.71 -3.90 4.74
CA THR A 60 -12.13 -2.66 5.39
C THR A 60 -11.26 -1.49 4.93
N ILE A 61 -9.94 -1.71 4.82
CA ILE A 61 -9.00 -0.71 4.28
C ILE A 61 -9.34 -0.38 2.82
N ASP A 62 -9.60 -1.39 1.98
CA ASP A 62 -9.99 -1.16 0.58
C ASP A 62 -11.30 -0.35 0.50
N THR A 63 -12.28 -0.64 1.36
CA THR A 63 -13.53 0.15 1.46
C THR A 63 -13.25 1.60 1.81
N LEU A 64 -12.44 1.86 2.84
CA LEU A 64 -12.06 3.22 3.24
C LEU A 64 -11.31 3.95 2.12
N MET A 65 -10.41 3.25 1.42
CA MET A 65 -9.71 3.78 0.25
C MET A 65 -10.70 4.16 -0.86
N PHE A 66 -11.63 3.28 -1.24
CA PHE A 66 -12.60 3.56 -2.30
C PHE A 66 -13.55 4.71 -1.96
N ILE A 67 -14.03 4.78 -0.72
CA ILE A 67 -14.85 5.91 -0.24
C ILE A 67 -14.06 7.21 -0.34
N SER A 68 -12.83 7.23 0.20
CA SER A 68 -11.97 8.41 0.22
C SER A 68 -11.61 8.86 -1.19
N MET A 69 -11.24 7.91 -2.06
CA MET A 69 -10.85 8.17 -3.43
C MET A 69 -12.03 8.71 -4.25
N THR A 70 -13.21 8.12 -4.11
CA THR A 70 -14.44 8.60 -4.76
C THR A 70 -14.76 10.03 -4.33
N LEU A 71 -14.66 10.32 -3.03
CA LEU A 71 -14.90 11.65 -2.50
C LEU A 71 -13.92 12.68 -3.07
N ILE A 72 -12.63 12.37 -3.06
CA ILE A 72 -11.58 13.24 -3.60
C ILE A 72 -11.82 13.51 -5.09
N PHE A 73 -12.12 12.49 -5.88
CA PHE A 73 -12.38 12.68 -7.31
C PHE A 73 -13.64 13.47 -7.59
N VAL A 74 -14.73 13.24 -6.86
CA VAL A 74 -15.97 14.00 -7.03
C VAL A 74 -15.76 15.48 -6.68
N VAL A 75 -15.20 15.76 -5.50
CA VAL A 75 -14.93 17.14 -5.05
C VAL A 75 -13.92 17.82 -5.97
N GLY A 76 -12.83 17.11 -6.32
CA GLY A 76 -11.80 17.61 -7.22
C GLY A 76 -12.34 17.90 -8.63
N PHE A 77 -13.20 17.02 -9.16
CA PHE A 77 -13.87 17.22 -10.44
C PHE A 77 -14.67 18.52 -10.44
N PHE A 78 -15.59 18.70 -9.49
CA PHE A 78 -16.40 19.92 -9.43
C PHE A 78 -15.58 21.17 -9.15
N THR A 79 -14.59 21.09 -8.26
CA THR A 79 -13.71 22.23 -7.94
C THR A 79 -12.95 22.70 -9.18
N LEU A 80 -12.33 21.77 -9.92
CA LEU A 80 -11.61 22.10 -11.14
C LEU A 80 -12.53 22.70 -12.20
N TRP A 81 -13.73 22.12 -12.39
CA TRP A 81 -14.73 22.66 -13.32
C TRP A 81 -15.15 24.07 -12.95
N LEU A 82 -15.50 24.31 -11.68
CA LEU A 82 -15.99 25.60 -11.21
C LEU A 82 -14.92 26.68 -11.34
N LEU A 83 -13.66 26.38 -11.01
CA LEU A 83 -12.55 27.32 -11.18
C LEU A 83 -12.33 27.68 -12.66
N SER A 84 -12.24 26.68 -13.54
CA SER A 84 -12.07 26.93 -14.98
C SER A 84 -13.25 27.64 -15.61
N TYR A 85 -14.48 27.28 -15.21
CA TYR A 85 -15.70 27.95 -15.66
C TYR A 85 -15.78 29.39 -15.14
N PHE A 86 -15.36 29.64 -13.90
CA PHE A 86 -15.29 30.99 -13.34
C PHE A 86 -14.32 31.85 -14.15
N SER A 87 -13.10 31.36 -14.41
CA SER A 87 -12.12 32.05 -15.25
C SER A 87 -12.65 32.31 -16.66
N PHE A 88 -13.40 31.38 -17.25
CA PHE A 88 -14.06 31.59 -18.53
C PHE A 88 -15.16 32.65 -18.45
N LYS A 89 -16.16 32.48 -17.57
CA LYS A 89 -17.35 33.33 -17.49
C LYS A 89 -17.01 34.77 -17.11
N TYR A 90 -16.07 34.95 -16.18
CA TYR A 90 -15.69 36.25 -15.63
C TYR A 90 -14.35 36.77 -16.18
N ARG A 91 -13.90 36.26 -17.34
CA ARG A 91 -12.76 36.81 -18.07
C ARG A 91 -12.93 38.30 -18.32
N GLY A 92 -11.82 39.05 -18.27
CA GLY A 92 -11.83 40.50 -18.38
C GLY A 92 -12.43 40.99 -19.70
N ASN A 93 -13.38 41.92 -19.63
CA ASN A 93 -13.93 42.65 -20.76
C ASN A 93 -14.16 44.12 -20.36
N SER A 94 -14.30 45.00 -21.35
CA SER A 94 -14.51 46.44 -21.11
C SER A 94 -15.89 46.80 -20.56
N THR A 95 -16.86 45.89 -20.67
CA THR A 95 -18.27 46.14 -20.30
C THR A 95 -18.63 45.68 -18.90
N ASN A 96 -17.97 44.63 -18.38
CA ASN A 96 -18.28 44.10 -17.06
C ASN A 96 -17.44 44.82 -16.02
N ARG A 97 -18.08 45.19 -14.92
CA ARG A 97 -17.39 45.64 -13.72
C ARG A 97 -17.34 44.47 -12.74
N ALA A 98 -16.19 44.30 -12.08
CA ALA A 98 -16.08 43.36 -10.99
C ALA A 98 -17.11 43.72 -9.92
N LEU A 99 -17.88 42.72 -9.48
CA LEU A 99 -18.74 42.86 -8.31
C LEU A 99 -17.84 42.93 -7.09
N PHE A 100 -17.93 44.02 -6.33
CA PHE A 100 -17.32 44.06 -5.00
C PHE A 100 -18.23 43.30 -4.04
N PHE A 101 -17.73 42.17 -3.54
CA PHE A 101 -18.41 41.29 -2.61
C PHE A 101 -17.35 40.78 -1.64
N ALA A 102 -17.37 41.29 -0.40
CA ALA A 102 -16.27 41.09 0.55
C ALA A 102 -16.38 39.75 1.30
N ASP A 103 -17.59 39.35 1.67
CA ASP A 103 -17.83 38.22 2.56
C ASP A 103 -19.24 37.62 2.38
N ASN A 104 -19.38 36.38 2.84
CA ASN A 104 -20.68 35.75 3.01
C ASN A 104 -20.61 34.70 4.11
N ASP A 105 -20.91 35.12 5.34
CA ASP A 105 -20.90 34.26 6.53
C ASP A 105 -21.65 32.93 6.33
N LYS A 106 -22.75 32.93 5.59
CA LYS A 106 -23.53 31.70 5.34
C LYS A 106 -22.78 30.74 4.43
N LEU A 107 -22.18 31.24 3.36
CA LEU A 107 -21.40 30.41 2.44
C LEU A 107 -20.12 29.91 3.11
N GLU A 108 -19.47 30.79 3.87
CA GLU A 108 -18.29 30.48 4.67
C GLU A 108 -18.57 29.39 5.70
N PHE A 109 -19.69 29.49 6.40
CA PHE A 109 -20.15 28.45 7.32
C PHE A 109 -20.37 27.11 6.62
N ILE A 110 -21.05 27.11 5.46
CA ILE A 110 -21.36 25.89 4.71
C ILE A 110 -20.08 25.19 4.24
N TRP A 111 -19.16 25.91 3.58
CA TRP A 111 -17.93 25.29 3.06
C TRP A 111 -16.93 24.94 4.17
N THR A 112 -17.14 25.40 5.39
CA THR A 112 -16.30 25.05 6.55
C THR A 112 -16.87 23.81 7.24
N ILE A 113 -18.18 23.78 7.48
CA ILE A 113 -18.81 22.70 8.24
C ILE A 113 -18.90 21.39 7.46
N ILE A 114 -19.10 21.46 6.13
CA ILE A 114 -19.17 20.27 5.29
C ILE A 114 -17.85 19.48 5.34
N PRO A 115 -16.67 20.07 5.06
CA PRO A 115 -15.39 19.37 5.23
C PRO A 115 -15.16 18.86 6.64
N VAL A 116 -15.51 19.64 7.67
CA VAL A 116 -15.35 19.21 9.08
C VAL A 116 -16.13 17.93 9.35
N ILE A 117 -17.41 17.86 8.98
CA ILE A 117 -18.24 16.67 9.21
C ILE A 117 -17.73 15.47 8.40
N VAL A 118 -17.40 15.69 7.13
CA VAL A 118 -16.90 14.64 6.24
C VAL A 118 -15.58 14.06 6.75
N LEU A 119 -14.62 14.92 7.09
CA LEU A 119 -13.32 14.49 7.61
C LEU A 119 -13.45 13.84 8.98
N ALA A 120 -14.31 14.35 9.85
CA ALA A 120 -14.58 13.71 11.14
C ALA A 120 -15.11 12.27 10.95
N GLY A 121 -16.05 12.06 10.03
CA GLY A 121 -16.57 10.73 9.71
C GLY A 121 -15.48 9.77 9.19
N LEU A 122 -14.66 10.23 8.25
CA LEU A 122 -13.55 9.44 7.70
C LEU A 122 -12.48 9.12 8.75
N ILE A 123 -12.13 10.09 9.60
CA ILE A 123 -11.15 9.90 10.68
C ILE A 123 -11.68 8.90 11.71
N ILE A 124 -12.95 9.00 12.11
CA ILE A 124 -13.55 8.06 13.07
C ILE A 124 -13.55 6.64 12.52
N PHE A 125 -13.96 6.45 11.27
CA PHE A 125 -13.90 5.14 10.62
C PHE A 125 -12.46 4.63 10.52
N GLY A 126 -11.53 5.48 10.06
CA GLY A 126 -10.11 5.13 10.00
C GLY A 126 -9.53 4.75 11.36
N LEU A 127 -9.91 5.45 12.43
CA LEU A 127 -9.45 5.17 13.80
C LEU A 127 -9.92 3.79 14.27
N PHE A 128 -11.20 3.45 14.08
CA PHE A 128 -11.70 2.12 14.44
C PHE A 128 -10.99 1.00 13.67
N THR A 129 -10.81 1.20 12.35
CA THR A 129 -10.09 0.25 11.49
C THR A 129 -8.63 0.08 11.94
N TRP A 130 -7.97 1.18 12.29
CA TRP A 130 -6.58 1.16 12.77
C TRP A 130 -6.47 0.48 14.13
N THR A 131 -7.38 0.77 15.07
CA THR A 131 -7.39 0.16 16.40
C THR A 131 -7.60 -1.35 16.31
N ASP A 132 -8.47 -1.83 15.43
CA ASP A 132 -8.72 -3.27 15.25
C ASP A 132 -7.45 -4.05 14.88
N ILE A 133 -6.66 -3.52 13.93
CA ILE A 133 -5.39 -4.13 13.47
C ILE A 133 -4.28 -4.02 14.53
N MET A 134 -4.21 -2.86 15.19
CA MET A 134 -3.11 -2.49 16.09
C MET A 134 -3.33 -2.93 17.53
N ASN A 135 -4.57 -3.30 17.89
CA ASN A 135 -4.86 -3.82 19.21
C ASN A 135 -4.29 -5.23 19.31
N VAL A 136 -3.35 -5.40 20.22
CA VAL A 136 -2.74 -6.70 20.50
C VAL A 136 -3.57 -7.36 21.58
N ASP A 137 -4.70 -7.90 21.14
CA ASP A 137 -5.57 -8.70 21.98
C ASP A 137 -5.11 -10.15 21.96
N THR A 138 -4.59 -10.62 23.09
CA THR A 138 -4.20 -12.02 23.30
C THR A 138 -5.36 -12.89 23.76
N GLU A 139 -6.53 -12.32 24.08
CA GLU A 139 -7.71 -13.08 24.51
C GLU A 139 -8.26 -13.97 23.38
N ASP A 140 -8.06 -13.54 22.12
CA ASP A 140 -8.41 -14.34 20.93
C ASP A 140 -7.45 -15.51 20.66
N ASP A 141 -6.45 -15.72 21.53
CA ASP A 141 -5.36 -16.69 21.37
C ASP A 141 -4.78 -16.65 19.95
N PRO A 142 -4.19 -15.53 19.48
CA PRO A 142 -3.62 -15.47 18.14
C PRO A 142 -2.37 -16.35 18.04
N MET A 143 -2.08 -16.90 16.86
CA MET A 143 -0.80 -17.57 16.60
C MET A 143 0.32 -16.52 16.61
N VAL A 144 1.34 -16.71 17.45
CA VAL A 144 2.45 -15.76 17.57
C VAL A 144 3.57 -16.12 16.60
N VAL A 145 3.93 -15.16 15.74
CA VAL A 145 5.01 -15.32 14.75
C VAL A 145 5.98 -14.16 14.86
N GLU A 146 7.26 -14.45 14.90
CA GLU A 146 8.30 -13.45 14.76
C GLU A 146 8.68 -13.25 13.30
N LEU A 147 8.76 -12.00 12.84
CA LEU A 147 9.46 -11.62 11.60
C LEU A 147 10.76 -10.91 11.96
N TYR A 148 11.86 -11.41 11.40
CA TYR A 148 13.20 -10.91 11.65
C TYR A 148 13.83 -10.38 10.37
N ALA A 149 14.12 -9.07 10.35
CA ALA A 149 14.69 -8.38 9.18
C ALA A 149 16.20 -8.17 9.34
N TYR A 150 16.96 -8.37 8.26
CA TYR A 150 18.37 -7.97 8.15
C TYR A 150 18.72 -7.66 6.69
N GLN A 151 19.85 -7.00 6.45
CA GLN A 151 20.36 -6.73 5.11
C GLN A 151 20.89 -8.02 4.47
N PHE A 152 20.27 -8.59 3.43
CA PHE A 152 19.01 -8.19 2.78
C PHE A 152 18.12 -9.41 2.61
N ASP A 153 17.49 -9.85 3.69
CA ASP A 153 16.63 -11.02 3.71
C ASP A 153 15.74 -11.02 4.97
N TRP A 154 14.76 -11.93 4.98
CA TRP A 154 13.86 -12.14 6.10
C TRP A 154 14.02 -13.53 6.69
N ARG A 155 13.72 -13.66 7.98
CA ARG A 155 13.44 -14.95 8.61
C ARG A 155 12.14 -14.86 9.39
N ALA A 156 11.51 -16.00 9.60
CA ALA A 156 10.39 -16.11 10.51
C ALA A 156 10.65 -17.16 11.59
N ARG A 157 10.00 -17.00 12.74
CA ARG A 157 9.99 -17.98 13.82
C ARG A 157 8.60 -18.12 14.41
N TYR A 158 8.09 -19.35 14.48
CA TYR A 158 6.83 -19.66 15.16
C TYR A 158 7.09 -19.99 16.62
N SER A 159 6.16 -19.59 17.48
CA SER A 159 6.19 -19.75 18.94
C SER A 159 5.88 -21.16 19.46
N GLY A 160 5.84 -22.17 18.59
CA GLY A 160 5.60 -23.54 19.01
C GLY A 160 4.23 -23.81 19.63
N GLU A 161 4.15 -24.85 20.47
CA GLU A 161 2.92 -25.32 21.11
C GLU A 161 2.54 -24.45 22.32
N ASP A 162 3.52 -23.83 22.99
CA ASP A 162 3.29 -22.96 24.15
C ASP A 162 2.81 -21.54 23.78
N ASN A 163 2.79 -21.27 22.47
CA ASN A 163 2.42 -20.00 21.85
C ASN A 163 3.23 -18.79 22.39
N THR A 164 4.43 -19.04 22.91
CA THR A 164 5.31 -18.05 23.55
C THR A 164 6.71 -18.10 22.93
N LEU A 165 7.07 -17.04 22.20
CA LEU A 165 8.43 -16.92 21.65
C LEU A 165 9.48 -16.83 22.77
N GLY A 166 10.51 -17.67 22.69
CA GLY A 166 11.69 -17.56 23.55
C GLY A 166 12.48 -16.26 23.35
N GLU A 167 13.24 -15.87 24.37
CA GLU A 167 14.11 -14.71 24.35
C GLU A 167 15.11 -14.79 23.18
N ALA A 168 15.41 -13.63 22.59
CA ALA A 168 16.35 -13.54 21.49
C ALA A 168 17.17 -12.24 21.56
N ASN A 169 18.47 -12.36 21.32
CA ASN A 169 19.41 -11.25 21.30
C ASN A 169 20.35 -11.37 20.11
N VAL A 170 20.57 -10.25 19.41
CA VAL A 170 21.47 -10.18 18.25
C VAL A 170 22.91 -10.64 18.57
N ARG A 171 23.33 -10.60 19.84
CA ARG A 171 24.65 -11.08 20.29
C ARG A 171 24.78 -12.60 20.33
N LEU A 172 23.66 -13.33 20.29
CA LEU A 172 23.63 -14.79 20.29
C LEU A 172 23.61 -15.36 18.87
N ILE A 173 23.70 -14.50 17.84
CA ILE A 173 23.75 -14.92 16.44
C ILE A 173 25.11 -15.53 16.16
N GLU A 174 25.13 -16.85 15.98
CA GLU A 174 26.32 -17.61 15.64
C GLU A 174 25.93 -18.90 14.90
N GLY A 175 26.69 -19.25 13.86
CA GLY A 175 26.50 -20.48 13.10
C GLY A 175 25.08 -20.66 12.57
N VAL A 176 24.37 -21.67 13.09
CA VAL A 176 22.99 -22.01 12.72
C VAL A 176 21.93 -21.14 13.43
N ASN A 177 22.28 -20.41 14.49
CA ASN A 177 21.35 -19.54 15.23
C ASN A 177 21.16 -18.19 14.54
N GLN A 178 20.40 -18.16 13.46
CA GLN A 178 20.26 -16.96 12.61
C GLN A 178 19.48 -15.80 13.25
N LEU A 179 18.63 -16.09 14.25
CA LEU A 179 17.75 -15.09 14.89
C LEU A 179 18.26 -14.66 16.28
N GLY A 180 19.33 -15.29 16.75
CA GLY A 180 19.94 -15.04 18.05
C GLY A 180 19.05 -15.52 19.21
N VAL A 181 18.36 -16.64 19.03
CA VAL A 181 17.48 -17.20 20.06
C VAL A 181 18.30 -17.76 21.20
N ASP A 182 17.89 -17.49 22.44
CA ASP A 182 18.52 -18.02 23.64
C ASP A 182 18.06 -19.47 23.88
N ALA A 183 18.92 -20.42 23.55
CA ALA A 183 18.64 -21.85 23.72
C ALA A 183 18.53 -22.29 25.19
N SER A 184 18.88 -21.43 26.15
CA SER A 184 18.69 -21.69 27.58
C SER A 184 17.29 -21.33 28.08
N ASP A 185 16.51 -20.56 27.30
CA ASP A 185 15.13 -20.24 27.60
C ASP A 185 14.24 -21.48 27.38
N PRO A 186 13.45 -21.91 28.37
CA PRO A 186 12.47 -22.97 28.21
C PRO A 186 11.45 -22.72 27.08
N ASN A 187 11.04 -21.47 26.85
CA ASN A 187 10.08 -21.12 25.79
C ASN A 187 10.73 -21.12 24.39
N ALA A 188 12.06 -21.24 24.29
CA ALA A 188 12.75 -21.32 23.01
C ALA A 188 12.85 -22.75 22.46
N GLN A 189 12.42 -23.76 23.21
CA GLN A 189 12.74 -25.16 22.87
C GLN A 189 11.90 -25.70 21.71
N ASP A 190 10.66 -25.26 21.62
CA ASP A 190 9.68 -25.63 20.59
C ASP A 190 9.52 -24.58 19.49
N ASP A 191 10.18 -23.42 19.62
CA ASP A 191 10.29 -22.42 18.56
C ASP A 191 10.79 -23.05 17.23
N VAL A 192 10.18 -22.66 16.12
CA VAL A 192 10.51 -23.19 14.78
C VAL A 192 10.96 -22.06 13.86
N VAL A 193 12.23 -22.08 13.42
CA VAL A 193 12.80 -21.08 12.52
C VAL A 193 12.67 -21.52 11.07
N VAL A 194 12.18 -20.64 10.21
CA VAL A 194 11.89 -20.94 8.81
C VAL A 194 12.36 -19.83 7.84
N ASN A 195 12.50 -20.21 6.57
CA ASN A 195 12.86 -19.31 5.47
C ASN A 195 11.65 -18.90 4.61
N GLU A 196 10.54 -19.61 4.72
CA GLU A 196 9.26 -19.32 4.04
C GLU A 196 8.16 -19.22 5.10
N LEU A 197 7.25 -18.26 4.93
CA LEU A 197 6.18 -18.01 5.89
C LEU A 197 4.92 -18.74 5.44
N HIS A 198 4.47 -19.72 6.22
CA HIS A 198 3.21 -20.42 6.02
C HIS A 198 2.22 -19.95 7.08
N LEU A 199 0.98 -19.66 6.67
CA LEU A 199 -0.07 -19.14 7.54
C LEU A 199 -1.37 -19.94 7.32
N PRO A 200 -2.04 -20.40 8.38
CA PRO A 200 -3.35 -21.00 8.25
C PRO A 200 -4.42 -19.94 7.96
N VAL A 201 -5.25 -20.19 6.95
CA VAL A 201 -6.40 -19.34 6.62
C VAL A 201 -7.40 -19.32 7.78
N GLY A 202 -7.96 -18.14 8.07
CA GLY A 202 -8.96 -17.94 9.14
C GLY A 202 -8.39 -17.90 10.56
N ARG A 203 -7.08 -18.05 10.76
CA ARG A 203 -6.42 -17.90 12.07
C ARG A 203 -5.85 -16.51 12.23
N LYS A 204 -6.16 -15.83 13.35
CA LYS A 204 -5.55 -14.55 13.70
C LYS A 204 -4.06 -14.74 13.99
N ILE A 205 -3.21 -13.97 13.34
CA ILE A 205 -1.74 -14.05 13.48
C ILE A 205 -1.25 -12.76 14.13
N LEU A 206 -0.53 -12.88 15.25
CA LEU A 206 0.17 -11.78 15.90
C LEU A 206 1.63 -11.79 15.46
N PHE A 207 2.01 -10.82 14.64
CA PHE A 207 3.40 -10.65 14.22
C PHE A 207 4.16 -9.81 15.24
N LYS A 208 5.23 -10.36 15.80
CA LYS A 208 6.27 -9.61 16.52
C LYS A 208 7.45 -9.38 15.59
N ILE A 209 7.93 -8.16 15.48
CA ILE A 209 8.82 -7.78 14.39
C ILE A 209 10.08 -7.15 14.96
N ARG A 210 11.23 -7.70 14.58
CA ARG A 210 12.56 -7.21 14.96
C ARG A 210 13.38 -6.89 13.73
N SER A 211 14.37 -6.03 13.92
CA SER A 211 15.42 -5.77 12.94
C SER A 211 16.79 -5.97 13.57
N GLN A 212 17.69 -6.63 12.83
CA GLN A 212 19.07 -6.85 13.23
C GLN A 212 19.92 -5.59 13.15
N ASP A 213 19.74 -4.80 12.09
CA ASP A 213 20.72 -3.82 11.63
C ASP A 213 20.14 -2.42 11.46
N VAL A 214 19.34 -2.19 10.42
CA VAL A 214 18.81 -0.88 10.02
C VAL A 214 17.29 -0.88 10.04
N LEU A 215 16.68 0.26 9.72
CA LEU A 215 15.23 0.31 9.54
C LEU A 215 14.83 -0.49 8.30
N HIS A 216 13.87 -1.39 8.47
CA HIS A 216 13.12 -2.05 7.40
C HIS A 216 11.63 -1.76 7.58
N SER A 217 10.79 -2.28 6.69
CA SER A 217 9.33 -2.26 6.89
C SER A 217 8.74 -3.51 6.27
N ALA A 218 8.16 -4.35 7.10
CA ALA A 218 7.48 -5.56 6.69
C ALA A 218 6.17 -5.15 6.02
N TYR A 219 6.11 -5.26 4.70
CA TYR A 219 4.92 -4.94 3.91
C TYR A 219 4.38 -6.19 3.23
N MET A 220 3.11 -6.49 3.50
CA MET A 220 2.40 -7.63 2.92
C MET A 220 1.25 -7.10 2.05
N PRO A 221 1.50 -6.80 0.75
CA PRO A 221 0.60 -5.97 -0.05
C PRO A 221 -0.81 -6.53 -0.17
N HIS A 222 -0.92 -7.84 -0.43
CA HIS A 222 -2.21 -8.51 -0.62
C HIS A 222 -3.06 -8.57 0.66
N PHE A 223 -2.44 -8.39 1.83
CA PHE A 223 -3.12 -8.35 3.12
C PHE A 223 -3.35 -6.91 3.62
N ARG A 224 -2.92 -5.90 2.86
CA ARG A 224 -2.95 -4.45 3.24
C ARG A 224 -2.29 -4.17 4.59
N ALA A 225 -1.31 -4.98 4.97
CA ALA A 225 -0.66 -4.92 6.27
C ALA A 225 0.78 -4.42 6.14
N GLN A 226 1.17 -3.50 7.01
CA GLN A 226 2.52 -2.95 7.03
C GLN A 226 2.95 -2.55 8.45
N MET A 227 4.20 -2.84 8.81
CA MET A 227 4.82 -2.33 10.03
C MET A 227 6.32 -2.13 9.87
N ASN A 228 6.85 -1.07 10.48
CA ASN A 228 8.29 -0.81 10.45
C ASN A 228 9.04 -1.78 11.37
N CYS A 229 10.15 -2.33 10.88
CA CYS A 229 11.07 -3.13 11.67
C CYS A 229 12.16 -2.20 12.20
N VAL A 230 12.22 -2.02 13.52
CA VAL A 230 13.07 -1.01 14.15
C VAL A 230 14.15 -1.68 15.01
N PRO A 231 15.45 -1.43 14.75
CA PRO A 231 16.51 -1.98 15.59
C PRO A 231 16.33 -1.57 17.06
N GLY A 232 16.39 -2.56 17.96
CA GLY A 232 16.26 -2.34 19.41
C GLY A 232 14.83 -2.23 19.94
N MET A 233 13.80 -2.42 19.11
CA MET A 233 12.39 -2.44 19.53
C MET A 233 11.64 -3.57 18.83
N ILE A 234 10.70 -4.19 19.55
CA ILE A 234 9.74 -5.13 18.97
C ILE A 234 8.50 -4.32 18.57
N THR A 235 8.25 -4.22 17.27
CA THR A 235 6.98 -3.70 16.75
C THR A 235 6.03 -4.85 16.46
N GLN A 236 4.73 -4.57 16.37
CA GLN A 236 3.73 -5.63 16.22
C GLN A 236 2.47 -5.13 15.54
N PHE A 237 1.81 -6.05 14.84
CA PHE A 237 0.45 -5.91 14.32
C PHE A 237 -0.16 -7.30 14.20
N SER A 238 -1.49 -7.37 14.08
CA SER A 238 -2.17 -8.62 13.81
C SER A 238 -3.07 -8.54 12.60
N PHE A 239 -3.28 -9.67 11.93
CA PHE A 239 -4.35 -9.83 10.95
C PHE A 239 -4.75 -11.31 10.83
N THR A 240 -5.92 -11.53 10.25
CA THR A 240 -6.44 -12.85 9.89
C THR A 240 -6.37 -13.01 8.36
N PRO A 241 -5.59 -13.97 7.82
CA PRO A 241 -5.62 -14.32 6.40
C PRO A 241 -7.01 -14.87 6.04
N SER A 242 -7.58 -14.45 4.90
CA SER A 242 -8.94 -14.81 4.51
C SER A 242 -9.03 -15.64 3.22
N ILE A 243 -7.96 -15.70 2.42
CA ILE A 243 -7.94 -16.41 1.13
C ILE A 243 -6.64 -17.20 1.03
N THR A 244 -6.74 -18.50 0.73
CA THR A 244 -5.56 -19.36 0.52
C THR A 244 -4.77 -18.92 -0.71
N THR A 245 -3.49 -19.28 -0.77
CA THR A 245 -2.66 -19.02 -1.96
C THR A 245 -3.22 -19.74 -3.18
N GLU A 246 -3.75 -20.95 -3.01
CA GLU A 246 -4.38 -21.70 -4.10
C GLU A 246 -5.65 -21.02 -4.59
N ASP A 247 -6.57 -20.63 -3.70
CA ASP A 247 -7.82 -19.96 -4.09
C ASP A 247 -7.54 -18.63 -4.80
N MET A 248 -6.57 -17.85 -4.33
CA MET A 248 -6.17 -16.60 -4.98
C MET A 248 -5.56 -16.83 -6.36
N ARG A 249 -4.89 -17.95 -6.60
CA ARG A 249 -4.41 -18.32 -7.95
C ARG A 249 -5.54 -18.66 -8.91
N MET A 250 -6.71 -19.03 -8.38
CA MET A 250 -7.91 -19.34 -9.16
C MET A 250 -8.82 -18.13 -9.38
N ASP A 251 -8.55 -17.00 -8.71
CA ASP A 251 -9.27 -15.75 -8.89
C ASP A 251 -9.15 -15.24 -10.34
N ASP A 252 -10.28 -14.90 -10.96
CA ASP A 252 -10.35 -14.50 -12.38
C ASP A 252 -9.45 -13.29 -12.70
N GLU A 253 -9.36 -12.32 -11.78
CA GLU A 253 -8.55 -11.12 -11.94
C GLU A 253 -7.06 -11.47 -11.86
N VAL A 254 -6.67 -12.31 -10.90
CA VAL A 254 -5.29 -12.80 -10.73
C VAL A 254 -4.87 -13.65 -11.93
N VAL A 255 -5.71 -14.57 -12.39
CA VAL A 255 -5.45 -15.40 -13.58
C VAL A 255 -5.22 -14.52 -14.81
N ALA A 256 -6.06 -13.50 -15.01
CA ALA A 256 -5.91 -12.56 -16.13
C ALA A 256 -4.58 -11.79 -16.04
N LYS A 257 -4.20 -11.32 -14.84
CA LYS A 257 -2.94 -10.61 -14.59
C LYS A 257 -1.72 -11.49 -14.82
N VAL A 258 -1.68 -12.70 -14.24
CA VAL A 258 -0.60 -13.68 -14.42
C VAL A 258 -0.42 -14.01 -15.90
N ARG A 259 -1.52 -14.25 -16.63
CA ARG A 259 -1.48 -14.48 -18.08
C ARG A 259 -0.87 -13.30 -18.83
N LYS A 260 -1.26 -12.06 -18.50
CA LYS A 260 -0.70 -10.84 -19.09
C LYS A 260 0.80 -10.72 -18.81
N ILE A 261 1.22 -10.92 -17.56
CA ILE A 261 2.64 -10.89 -17.13
C ILE A 261 3.44 -11.93 -17.91
N ASN A 262 2.95 -13.16 -18.00
CA ASN A 262 3.64 -14.25 -18.71
C ASN A 262 3.74 -14.02 -20.21
N ASN A 263 2.72 -13.42 -20.84
CA ASN A 263 2.83 -12.97 -22.22
C ASN A 263 3.95 -11.94 -22.39
N ILE A 264 4.06 -10.95 -21.50
CA ILE A 264 5.13 -9.93 -21.55
C ILE A 264 6.51 -10.57 -21.32
N ARG A 265 6.63 -11.45 -20.31
CA ARG A 265 7.89 -12.17 -20.01
C ARG A 265 8.34 -13.03 -21.18
N ARG A 266 7.41 -13.71 -21.86
CA ARG A 266 7.69 -14.51 -23.06
C ARG A 266 8.24 -13.66 -24.19
N GLU A 267 7.64 -12.50 -24.47
CA GLU A 267 8.15 -11.60 -25.51
C GLU A 267 9.54 -11.06 -25.15
N LYS A 268 9.75 -10.61 -23.90
CA LYS A 268 11.08 -10.18 -23.43
C LYS A 268 12.12 -11.29 -23.50
N SER A 269 11.72 -12.53 -23.23
CA SER A 269 12.63 -13.69 -23.30
C SER A 269 13.14 -13.95 -24.71
N LYS A 270 12.37 -13.60 -25.76
CA LYS A 270 12.85 -13.66 -27.15
C LYS A 270 13.98 -12.65 -27.37
N ASP A 271 13.83 -11.44 -26.85
CA ASP A 271 14.86 -10.40 -26.95
C ASP A 271 16.12 -10.76 -26.16
N LEU A 272 15.96 -11.37 -24.97
CA LEU A 272 17.07 -11.87 -24.16
C LEU A 272 17.81 -13.01 -24.86
N ALA A 273 17.07 -13.99 -25.38
CA ALA A 273 17.63 -15.09 -26.14
C ALA A 273 18.42 -14.60 -27.38
N ALA A 274 17.94 -13.56 -28.07
CA ALA A 274 18.65 -12.95 -29.20
C ALA A 274 19.99 -12.29 -28.79
N LYS A 275 20.13 -11.90 -27.51
CA LYS A 275 21.38 -11.39 -26.92
C LYS A 275 22.26 -12.47 -26.29
N GLY A 276 21.82 -13.73 -26.29
CA GLY A 276 22.48 -14.84 -25.61
C GLY A 276 22.29 -14.82 -24.09
N GLU A 277 21.30 -14.08 -23.58
CA GLU A 277 20.93 -14.04 -22.17
C GLU A 277 19.85 -15.10 -21.85
N GLU A 278 19.76 -15.51 -20.59
CA GLU A 278 18.76 -16.49 -20.13
C GLU A 278 17.33 -15.95 -20.26
N ALA A 279 16.40 -16.85 -20.61
CA ALA A 279 14.98 -16.52 -20.67
C ALA A 279 14.42 -16.26 -19.26
N LEU A 280 13.37 -15.45 -19.19
CA LEU A 280 12.66 -15.21 -17.93
C LEU A 280 11.77 -16.39 -17.60
N GLU A 281 11.87 -16.90 -16.38
CA GLU A 281 10.95 -17.91 -15.87
C GLU A 281 9.48 -17.41 -15.87
N PRO A 282 8.52 -18.30 -16.14
CA PRO A 282 7.11 -17.99 -15.96
C PRO A 282 6.84 -17.46 -14.55
N TYR A 283 6.06 -16.39 -14.48
CA TYR A 283 5.51 -15.88 -13.24
C TYR A 283 4.39 -16.79 -12.76
N GLU A 284 4.49 -17.22 -11.52
CA GLU A 284 3.38 -17.76 -10.74
C GLU A 284 3.02 -16.74 -9.66
N PHE A 285 1.74 -16.69 -9.30
CA PHE A 285 1.31 -15.84 -8.20
C PHE A 285 1.76 -16.44 -6.87
N ASP A 286 2.40 -15.60 -6.05
CA ASP A 286 2.68 -15.86 -4.65
C ASP A 286 2.36 -14.60 -3.85
N TYR A 287 1.88 -14.79 -2.63
CA TYR A 287 1.90 -13.69 -1.67
C TYR A 287 3.35 -13.45 -1.25
N LEU A 288 3.70 -12.18 -1.09
CA LEU A 288 5.06 -11.76 -0.78
C LEU A 288 5.06 -10.82 0.42
N LEU A 289 6.01 -11.07 1.32
CA LEU A 289 6.52 -10.06 2.24
C LEU A 289 7.61 -9.29 1.50
N LEU A 290 7.48 -7.96 1.47
CA LEU A 290 8.43 -7.05 0.83
C LEU A 290 9.00 -6.08 1.87
N CYS A 291 10.21 -5.58 1.62
CA CYS A 291 10.73 -4.44 2.37
C CYS A 291 10.16 -3.12 1.79
N ASN A 292 9.48 -2.32 2.63
CA ASN A 292 8.92 -1.01 2.26
C ASN A 292 9.58 0.16 3.03
N LYS A 293 10.85 0.01 3.38
CA LYS A 293 11.70 1.09 3.91
C LYS A 293 13.09 0.94 3.35
N ILE A 294 13.63 2.00 2.76
CA ILE A 294 14.96 1.93 2.15
C ILE A 294 15.99 1.49 3.18
N CYS A 295 16.58 0.31 2.93
CA CYS A 295 17.47 -0.36 3.86
C CYS A 295 18.86 -0.62 3.26
N GLY A 296 19.19 -0.06 2.09
CA GLY A 296 20.51 -0.18 1.46
C GLY A 296 20.46 -0.62 -0.01
N SER A 297 21.61 -1.06 -0.55
CA SER A 297 21.81 -1.29 -1.99
C SER A 297 20.96 -2.41 -2.59
N ASN A 298 20.59 -3.43 -1.82
CA ASN A 298 19.79 -4.57 -2.28
C ASN A 298 18.35 -4.54 -1.73
N HIS A 299 17.88 -3.35 -1.32
CA HIS A 299 16.52 -3.13 -0.78
C HIS A 299 15.42 -3.72 -1.68
N TYR A 300 15.56 -3.58 -2.99
CA TYR A 300 14.55 -4.00 -3.98
C TYR A 300 14.38 -5.52 -4.10
N ASN A 301 15.34 -6.31 -3.62
CA ASN A 301 15.37 -7.76 -3.79
C ASN A 301 15.09 -8.53 -2.48
N MET A 302 14.76 -7.81 -1.41
CA MET A 302 14.50 -8.37 -0.08
C MET A 302 13.02 -8.78 0.04
N GLN A 303 12.72 -10.03 -0.36
CA GLN A 303 11.38 -10.59 -0.34
C GLN A 303 11.36 -11.98 0.32
N MET A 304 10.25 -12.32 0.96
CA MET A 304 9.97 -13.67 1.47
C MET A 304 8.60 -14.12 0.98
N LYS A 305 8.51 -15.37 0.56
CA LYS A 305 7.24 -15.97 0.14
C LYS A 305 6.33 -16.19 1.34
N ILE A 306 5.04 -15.91 1.13
CA ILE A 306 3.97 -16.22 2.07
C ILE A 306 3.04 -17.25 1.42
N VAL A 307 2.83 -18.37 2.10
CA VAL A 307 1.86 -19.39 1.71
C VAL A 307 0.71 -19.35 2.70
N VAL A 308 -0.51 -19.17 2.20
CA VAL A 308 -1.72 -19.27 3.01
C VAL A 308 -2.42 -20.57 2.62
N GLU A 309 -2.69 -21.42 3.59
CA GLU A 309 -3.21 -22.78 3.34
C GLU A 309 -4.21 -23.20 4.43
N SER A 310 -4.73 -24.42 4.34
CA SER A 310 -5.59 -24.96 5.39
C SER A 310 -4.80 -25.19 6.68
N GLN A 311 -5.48 -25.26 7.82
CA GLN A 311 -4.81 -25.60 9.09
C GLN A 311 -4.12 -26.98 9.01
N GLU A 312 -4.75 -27.95 8.34
CA GLU A 312 -4.20 -29.30 8.16
C GLU A 312 -2.89 -29.29 7.35
N ASP A 313 -2.86 -28.55 6.23
CA ASP A 313 -1.67 -28.44 5.38
C ASP A 313 -0.54 -27.69 6.10
N TYR A 314 -0.89 -26.62 6.83
CA TYR A 314 0.04 -25.88 7.66
C TYR A 314 0.67 -26.78 8.74
N ASP A 315 -0.15 -27.54 9.47
CA ASP A 315 0.33 -28.45 10.52
C ASP A 315 1.23 -29.55 9.93
N ALA A 316 0.84 -30.10 8.77
CA ALA A 316 1.63 -31.10 8.06
C ALA A 316 2.98 -30.53 7.59
N TRP A 317 3.01 -29.30 7.09
CA TRP A 317 4.23 -28.60 6.73
C TRP A 317 5.10 -28.31 7.95
N LEU A 318 4.53 -27.77 9.02
CA LEU A 318 5.24 -27.39 10.24
C LEU A 318 5.92 -28.60 10.88
N ALA A 319 5.28 -29.77 10.87
CA ALA A 319 5.84 -31.02 11.38
C ALA A 319 7.12 -31.49 10.64
N THR A 320 7.37 -30.99 9.42
CA THR A 320 8.61 -31.26 8.68
C THR A 320 9.78 -30.35 9.09
N GLN A 321 9.49 -29.26 9.81
CA GLN A 321 10.49 -28.28 10.21
C GLN A 321 11.12 -28.67 11.56
N PRO A 322 12.45 -28.52 11.73
CA PRO A 322 13.08 -28.75 13.02
C PRO A 322 12.81 -27.59 13.97
N ASN A 323 12.46 -27.89 15.23
CA ASN A 323 12.50 -26.89 16.30
C ASN A 323 13.94 -26.47 16.63
N ILE A 324 14.09 -25.35 17.31
CA ILE A 324 15.39 -24.76 17.67
C ILE A 324 16.23 -25.73 18.50
N ALA A 325 15.64 -26.41 19.48
CA ALA A 325 16.34 -27.38 20.31
C ALA A 325 16.98 -28.53 19.49
N THR A 326 16.35 -28.90 18.36
CA THR A 326 16.86 -29.91 17.43
C THR A 326 17.85 -29.30 16.42
N ALA A 327 17.58 -28.09 15.93
CA ALA A 327 18.40 -27.41 14.94
C ALA A 327 19.79 -27.04 15.50
N LEU A 328 19.86 -26.56 16.75
CA LEU A 328 21.12 -26.14 17.39
C LEU A 328 22.03 -27.31 17.81
N LYS A 329 21.50 -28.55 17.86
CA LYS A 329 22.28 -29.74 18.23
C LYS A 329 23.02 -30.38 17.05
N LYS A 330 22.75 -29.94 15.82
CA LYS A 330 23.36 -30.45 14.58
C LYS A 330 24.59 -29.64 14.19
#